data_AF-A0A5N8YXX0-F1
#
_entry.id   AF-A0A5N8YXX0-F1
#
_cell.length_a   1.000
_cell.length_b   1.000
_cell.length_c   1.000
_cell.angle_alpha   90.00
_cell.angle_beta   90.00
_cell.angle_gamma   90.00
#
_symmetry.space_group_name_H-M   'P 1'
#
loop_
_entity.id
_entity.type
_entity.pdbx_description
1 polymer ?
#
loop_
_entity_poly.entity_id
_entity_poly.type
_entity_poly.pdbx_seq_one_letter_code
_entity_poly.pdbx_strand_id
1 'polypeptide(L)'
;MFATNPDLDFSLVTRPPDDNRPDRISILDAQLLSSMGVNIRIRSNKLHSKVYVLKFERGPDTAFVGSANFTKGGLGRNEETITQFLDPKDIKYVENAATMLEGPGSFSLHGWFARNNIEIDEIEGENDDAI
;
A
#
# COMPACT_ATOMS: atom_id res chain seq x y z
N MET A 1 -14.91 -2.27 -13.04
CA MET A 1 -15.22 -2.41 -11.61
C MET A 1 -14.21 -3.36 -10.99
N PHE A 2 -13.21 -2.87 -10.24
CA PHE A 2 -12.38 -3.76 -9.41
C PHE A 2 -13.17 -4.01 -8.14
N ALA A 3 -13.91 -5.11 -8.09
CA ALA A 3 -14.57 -5.54 -6.86
C ALA A 3 -13.48 -5.85 -5.83
N THR A 4 -13.35 -5.05 -4.79
CA THR A 4 -12.62 -5.48 -3.60
C THR A 4 -13.40 -6.63 -2.99
N ASN A 5 -12.72 -7.75 -2.75
CA ASN A 5 -13.28 -8.81 -1.94
C ASN A 5 -13.39 -8.25 -0.52
N PRO A 6 -14.59 -8.13 0.08
CA PRO A 6 -14.76 -7.58 1.43
C PRO A 6 -13.98 -8.36 2.51
N ASP A 7 -13.57 -9.59 2.21
CA ASP A 7 -12.77 -10.44 3.09
C ASP A 7 -11.25 -10.22 2.94
N LEU A 8 -10.81 -9.39 1.99
CA LEU A 8 -9.40 -9.09 1.78
C LEU A 8 -8.93 -7.95 2.69
N ASP A 9 -8.21 -8.31 3.75
CA ASP A 9 -7.46 -7.33 4.56
C ASP A 9 -6.23 -6.84 3.79
N PHE A 10 -6.30 -5.62 3.26
CA PHE A 10 -5.22 -5.01 2.50
C PHE A 10 -4.69 -3.77 3.24
N SER A 11 -3.41 -3.83 3.64
CA SER A 11 -2.68 -2.70 4.21
C SER A 11 -1.65 -2.16 3.23
N LEU A 12 -1.56 -0.84 3.12
CA LEU A 12 -0.57 -0.15 2.29
C LEU A 12 0.18 0.89 3.12
N VAL A 13 1.50 0.68 3.28
CA VAL A 13 2.39 1.72 3.81
C VAL A 13 3.05 2.45 2.66
N THR A 14 2.87 3.77 2.58
CA THR A 14 3.40 4.59 1.49
C THR A 14 3.99 5.91 1.97
N ARG A 15 4.71 6.57 1.08
CA ARG A 15 5.13 7.97 1.25
C ARG A 15 3.90 8.89 1.15
N PRO A 16 4.02 10.16 1.56
CA PRO A 16 2.97 11.14 1.36
C PRO A 16 2.50 11.18 -0.10
N PRO A 17 1.18 11.07 -0.37
CA PRO A 17 0.62 11.29 -1.69
C PRO A 17 1.03 12.64 -2.26
N ASP A 18 1.28 12.71 -3.57
CA ASP A 18 1.81 13.91 -4.22
C ASP A 18 1.57 13.86 -5.73
N ASP A 19 0.64 14.69 -6.23
CA ASP A 19 0.24 14.70 -7.64
C ASP A 19 1.33 15.22 -8.58
N ASN A 20 2.34 15.90 -8.04
CA ASN A 20 3.46 16.42 -8.83
C ASN A 20 4.61 15.43 -8.96
N ARG A 21 4.52 14.26 -8.33
CA ARG A 21 5.60 13.27 -8.29
C ARG A 21 5.17 11.91 -8.81
N PRO A 22 5.71 11.48 -9.96
CA PRO A 22 5.32 10.20 -10.59
C PRO A 22 5.81 8.97 -9.81
N ASP A 23 6.68 9.11 -8.80
CA ASP A 23 7.13 8.03 -7.93
C ASP A 23 6.24 7.82 -6.70
N ARG A 24 5.14 8.56 -6.59
CA ARG A 24 4.21 8.53 -5.47
C ARG A 24 2.80 8.27 -5.95
N ILE A 25 1.97 7.79 -5.03
CA ILE A 25 0.53 7.70 -5.27
C ILE A 25 -0.04 9.13 -5.34
N SER A 26 -0.99 9.37 -6.25
CA SER A 26 -1.72 10.63 -6.29
C SER A 26 -2.65 10.76 -5.08
N ILE A 27 -3.09 11.98 -4.78
CA ILE A 27 -4.07 12.22 -3.70
C ILE A 27 -5.38 11.49 -4.02
N LEU A 28 -5.84 11.61 -5.27
CA LEU A 28 -7.06 10.97 -5.76
C LEU A 28 -6.98 9.44 -5.67
N ASP A 29 -5.88 8.83 -6.12
CA ASP A 29 -5.71 7.38 -6.04
C ASP A 29 -5.68 6.90 -4.58
N ALA A 30 -5.07 7.67 -3.68
CA ALA A 30 -5.04 7.33 -2.26
C ALA A 30 -6.44 7.36 -1.64
N GLN A 31 -7.27 8.35 -2.01
CA GLN A 31 -8.67 8.41 -1.58
C GLN A 31 -9.48 7.24 -2.15
N LEU A 32 -9.32 6.93 -3.44
CA LEU A 32 -10.02 5.82 -4.09
C LEU A 32 -9.66 4.47 -3.46
N LEU A 33 -8.38 4.21 -3.21
CA LEU A 33 -7.97 2.99 -2.51
C LEU A 33 -8.54 2.93 -1.09
N SER A 34 -8.56 4.07 -0.38
CA SER A 34 -9.14 4.13 0.96
C SER A 34 -10.66 3.88 0.94
N SER A 35 -11.40 4.38 -0.06
CA SER A 35 -12.85 4.14 -0.19
C SER A 35 -13.16 2.68 -0.54
N MET A 36 -12.22 2.00 -1.21
CA MET A 36 -12.28 0.56 -1.49
C MET A 36 -11.96 -0.32 -0.26
N GLY A 37 -11.65 0.27 0.90
CA GLY A 37 -11.37 -0.43 2.16
C GLY A 37 -9.88 -0.70 2.43
N VAL A 38 -8.97 -0.15 1.63
CA VAL A 38 -7.53 -0.31 1.87
C VAL A 38 -7.09 0.50 3.09
N ASN A 39 -6.42 -0.16 4.04
CA ASN A 39 -5.82 0.52 5.20
C ASN A 39 -4.51 1.21 4.80
N ILE A 40 -4.59 2.51 4.49
CA ILE A 40 -3.43 3.30 4.07
C ILE A 40 -2.74 3.98 5.25
N ARG A 41 -1.43 3.72 5.38
CA ARG A 41 -0.53 4.33 6.36
C ARG A 41 0.52 5.20 5.67
N ILE A 42 0.63 6.46 6.07
CA ILE A 42 1.56 7.43 5.51
C ILE A 42 2.79 7.58 6.42
N ARG A 43 3.98 7.33 5.87
CA ARG A 43 5.26 7.68 6.52
C ARG A 43 5.89 8.91 5.89
N SER A 44 6.01 9.99 6.65
CA SER A 44 6.64 11.24 6.22
C SER A 44 8.17 11.12 6.03
N ASN A 45 8.81 10.16 6.68
CA ASN A 45 10.25 9.91 6.56
C ASN A 45 10.57 9.07 5.30
N LYS A 46 11.86 9.01 4.91
CA LYS A 46 12.32 8.25 3.74
C LYS A 46 11.93 6.77 3.83
N LEU A 47 10.84 6.39 3.14
CA LEU A 47 10.47 4.99 2.92
C LEU A 47 11.22 4.48 1.67
N HIS A 48 12.20 3.60 1.86
CA HIS A 48 12.97 3.01 0.76
C HIS A 48 12.81 1.49 0.64
N SER A 49 12.34 0.81 1.70
CA SER A 49 12.06 -0.63 1.65
C SER A 49 10.92 -0.95 0.68
N LYS A 50 10.99 -2.10 0.02
CA LYS A 50 9.91 -2.65 -0.81
C LYS A 50 9.63 -4.06 -0.34
N VAL A 51 8.54 -4.20 0.37
CA VAL A 51 8.18 -5.41 1.11
C VAL A 51 6.72 -5.71 0.84
N TYR A 52 6.43 -6.98 0.55
CA TYR A 52 5.07 -7.51 0.41
C TYR A 52 4.95 -8.75 1.27
N VAL A 53 3.83 -8.88 1.97
CA VAL A 53 3.48 -10.07 2.73
C VAL A 53 2.10 -10.48 2.27
N LEU A 54 1.99 -11.70 1.76
CA LEU A 54 0.74 -12.30 1.30
C LEU A 54 0.40 -13.43 2.26
N LYS A 55 -0.80 -13.32 2.85
CA LYS A 55 -1.36 -14.34 3.72
C LYS A 55 -2.54 -15.00 3.04
N PHE A 56 -2.61 -16.32 3.13
CA PHE A 56 -3.69 -17.08 2.50
C PHE A 56 -4.47 -17.85 3.56
N GLU A 57 -5.81 -17.85 3.44
CA GLU A 57 -6.64 -18.72 4.27
C GLU A 57 -6.32 -20.20 4.06
N ARG A 58 -5.96 -20.55 2.81
CA ARG A 58 -5.60 -21.90 2.38
C ARG A 58 -4.36 -21.83 1.50
N GLY A 59 -3.24 -22.33 2.01
CA GLY A 59 -1.97 -22.39 1.29
C GLY A 59 -0.82 -21.82 2.11
N PRO A 60 0.41 -21.90 1.58
CA PRO A 60 1.56 -21.30 2.24
C PRO A 60 1.55 -19.78 2.04
N ASP A 61 1.74 -19.05 3.13
CA ASP A 61 2.06 -17.62 3.08
C ASP A 61 3.35 -17.39 2.28
N THR A 62 3.50 -16.17 1.74
CA THR A 62 4.73 -15.79 1.07
C THR A 62 5.05 -14.32 1.32
N ALA A 63 6.34 -14.00 1.31
CA ALA A 63 6.79 -12.63 1.40
C ALA A 63 7.81 -12.31 0.30
N PHE A 64 7.85 -11.05 -0.11
CA PHE A 64 8.79 -10.55 -1.12
C PHE A 64 9.54 -9.35 -0.58
N VAL A 65 10.85 -9.32 -0.83
CA VAL A 65 11.69 -8.14 -0.60
C VAL A 65 12.43 -7.82 -1.88
N GLY A 66 12.26 -6.60 -2.38
CA GLY A 66 12.83 -6.15 -3.66
C GLY A 66 13.80 -4.98 -3.52
N SER A 67 14.77 -4.91 -4.43
CA SER A 67 15.65 -3.75 -4.60
C SER A 67 14.96 -2.55 -5.25
N ALA A 68 13.95 -2.81 -6.10
CA ALA A 68 13.18 -1.80 -6.82
C ALA A 68 11.78 -1.56 -6.27
N ASN A 69 11.22 -0.40 -6.63
CA ASN A 69 9.77 -0.20 -6.59
C ASN A 69 9.10 -1.20 -7.53
N PHE A 70 8.01 -1.83 -7.08
CA PHE A 70 7.22 -2.76 -7.87
C PHE A 70 6.30 -1.98 -8.82
N THR A 71 6.90 -1.20 -9.72
CA THR A 71 6.23 -0.43 -10.77
C THR A 71 6.73 -0.88 -12.12
N LYS A 72 5.97 -0.61 -13.18
CA LYS A 72 6.41 -0.90 -14.56
C LYS A 72 7.76 -0.23 -14.89
N GLY A 73 8.01 0.96 -14.34
CA GLY A 73 9.29 1.65 -14.46
C GLY A 73 10.42 0.98 -13.68
N GLY A 74 10.15 0.52 -12.45
CA GLY A 74 11.14 -0.15 -11.61
C GLY A 74 11.52 -1.53 -12.14
N LEU A 75 10.55 -2.36 -12.50
CA LEU A 75 10.79 -3.75 -12.93
C LEU A 75 11.13 -3.87 -14.42
N GLY A 76 10.69 -2.93 -15.25
CA GLY A 76 10.82 -3.03 -16.72
C GLY A 76 12.05 -2.33 -17.30
N ARG A 77 12.77 -1.51 -16.52
CA ARG A 77 13.91 -0.72 -17.01
C ARG A 77 15.22 -0.97 -16.27
N ASN A 78 15.15 -1.56 -15.08
CA ASN A 78 16.31 -1.80 -14.25
C ASN A 78 16.55 -3.31 -14.10
N GLU A 79 17.82 -3.69 -13.91
CA GLU A 79 18.16 -5.01 -13.39
C GLU A 79 17.93 -5.02 -11.88
N GLU A 80 16.88 -5.72 -11.45
CA GLU A 80 16.41 -5.68 -10.07
C GLU A 80 16.30 -7.09 -9.53
N THR A 81 16.58 -7.25 -8.24
CA THR A 81 16.44 -8.53 -7.55
C THR A 81 15.23 -8.47 -6.63
N ILE A 82 14.39 -9.49 -6.73
CA ILE A 82 13.30 -9.74 -5.79
C ILE A 82 13.55 -11.12 -5.18
N THR A 83 13.67 -11.15 -3.86
CA THR A 83 13.76 -12.39 -3.11
C THR A 83 12.37 -12.78 -2.62
N GLN A 84 11.97 -14.00 -2.95
CA GLN A 84 10.77 -14.62 -2.40
C GLN A 84 11.14 -15.47 -1.19
N PHE A 85 10.38 -15.32 -0.11
CA PHE A 85 10.48 -16.11 1.10
C PHE A 85 9.28 -17.05 1.20
N LEU A 86 9.58 -18.32 1.48
CA LEU A 86 8.61 -19.40 1.64
C LEU A 86 8.72 -20.08 3.01
N ASP A 87 9.84 -19.91 3.72
CA ASP A 87 9.98 -20.44 5.09
C ASP A 87 9.16 -19.58 6.07
N PRO A 88 8.29 -20.18 6.90
CA PRO A 88 7.47 -19.43 7.86
C PRO A 88 8.26 -18.53 8.81
N LYS A 89 9.49 -18.89 9.18
CA LYS A 89 10.34 -18.07 10.07
C LYS A 89 10.81 -16.80 9.37
N ASP A 90 11.23 -16.92 8.11
CA ASP A 90 11.68 -15.78 7.32
C ASP A 90 10.50 -14.87 6.97
N ILE A 91 9.35 -15.45 6.62
CA ILE A 91 8.10 -14.70 6.42
C ILE A 91 7.76 -13.93 7.69
N LYS A 92 7.87 -14.55 8.87
CA LYS A 92 7.59 -13.87 10.15
C LYS A 92 8.54 -12.70 10.40
N TYR A 93 9.81 -12.82 10.02
CA TYR A 93 10.77 -11.73 10.10
C TYR A 93 10.37 -10.55 9.20
N VAL A 94 10.00 -10.84 7.94
CA VAL A 94 9.55 -9.82 6.98
C VAL A 94 8.25 -9.17 7.44
N GLU A 95 7.31 -9.95 7.97
CA GLU A 95 6.06 -9.45 8.57
C GLU A 95 6.35 -8.46 9.71
N ASN A 96 7.20 -8.82 10.67
CA ASN A 96 7.57 -7.93 11.76
C ASN A 96 8.18 -6.62 11.24
N ALA A 97 9.02 -6.69 10.21
CA ALA A 97 9.59 -5.50 9.56
C ALA A 97 8.50 -4.63 8.91
N ALA A 98 7.51 -5.24 8.24
CA ALA A 98 6.36 -4.53 7.68
C ALA A 98 5.52 -3.85 8.78
N THR A 99 5.20 -4.56 9.87
CA THR A 99 4.46 -3.99 11.02
C THR A 99 5.19 -2.82 11.66
N MET A 100 6.53 -2.83 11.71
CA MET A 100 7.30 -1.68 12.20
C MET A 100 7.13 -0.43 11.33
N LEU A 101 6.89 -0.59 10.02
CA LEU A 101 6.62 0.52 9.12
C LEU A 101 5.25 1.16 9.41
N GLU A 102 4.28 0.37 9.85
CA GLU A 102 2.95 0.81 10.30
C GLU A 102 2.95 1.43 11.70
N GLY A 103 3.96 1.12 12.52
CA GLY A 103 4.09 1.59 13.89
C GLY A 103 4.42 3.10 14.04
N PRO A 104 5.10 3.48 15.15
CA PRO A 104 5.37 4.88 15.48
C PRO A 104 6.02 5.68 14.35
N GLY A 105 5.44 6.85 14.05
CA GLY A 105 5.87 7.72 12.96
C GLY A 105 5.18 7.46 11.61
N SER A 106 4.15 6.62 11.58
CA SER A 106 3.17 6.57 10.50
C SER A 106 1.84 7.23 10.92
N PHE A 107 1.10 7.75 9.94
CA PHE A 107 -0.21 8.36 10.12
C PHE A 107 -1.26 7.55 9.34
N SER A 108 -2.52 7.53 9.77
CA SER A 108 -3.60 7.15 8.85
C SER A 108 -3.68 8.16 7.71
N LEU A 109 -4.22 7.77 6.56
CA LEU A 109 -4.43 8.69 5.43
C LEU A 109 -5.20 9.95 5.86
N HIS A 110 -6.35 9.77 6.52
CA HIS A 110 -7.17 10.86 7.05
C HIS A 110 -6.41 11.75 8.04
N GLY A 111 -5.63 11.16 8.95
CA GLY A 111 -4.82 11.91 9.90
C GLY A 111 -3.70 12.72 9.22
N TRP A 112 -3.16 12.21 8.11
CA TRP A 112 -2.18 12.92 7.31
C TRP A 112 -2.82 14.08 6.51
N PHE A 113 -3.98 13.87 5.87
CA PHE A 113 -4.71 14.93 5.17
C PHE A 113 -5.09 16.08 6.11
N ALA A 114 -5.68 15.77 7.26
CA ALA A 114 -6.05 16.77 8.27
C ALA A 114 -4.85 17.62 8.73
N ARG A 115 -3.67 17.01 8.86
CA ARG A 115 -2.44 17.70 9.26
C ARG A 115 -1.89 18.64 8.19
N ASN A 116 -2.17 18.37 6.91
CA ASN A 116 -1.64 19.13 5.78
C ASN A 116 -2.68 20.01 5.10
N ASN A 117 -3.88 20.15 5.69
CA ASN A 117 -5.01 20.92 5.14
C ASN A 117 -5.35 20.51 3.70
N ILE A 118 -5.35 19.19 3.44
CA ILE A 118 -5.77 18.64 2.15
C ILE A 118 -7.26 18.37 2.24
N GLU A 119 -8.02 18.97 1.35
CA GLU A 119 -9.46 18.73 1.23
C GLU A 119 -9.70 17.31 0.72
N ILE A 120 -10.66 16.63 1.34
CA ILE A 120 -11.07 15.30 0.93
C ILE A 120 -12.27 15.48 0.01
N ASP A 121 -12.05 15.34 -1.28
CA ASP A 121 -13.16 15.24 -2.23
C ASP A 121 -14.06 14.05 -1.87
N GLU A 122 -15.37 14.29 -1.80
CA GLU A 122 -16.35 13.21 -1.74
C GLU A 122 -16.27 12.46 -3.07
N ILE A 123 -15.78 11.22 -3.03
CA ILE A 123 -15.85 10.34 -4.19
C ILE A 123 -17.32 9.93 -4.29
N GLU A 124 -18.08 10.63 -5.14
CA GLU A 124 -19.42 10.23 -5.51
C GLU A 124 -19.35 8.79 -6.04
N GLY A 125 -19.85 7.84 -5.26
CA GLY A 125 -20.19 6.53 -5.80
C GLY A 125 -21.32 6.76 -6.78
N GLU A 126 -21.10 6.49 -8.07
CA GLU A 126 -22.21 6.30 -8.99
C GLU A 126 -23.10 5.21 -8.40
N ASN A 127 -24.23 5.63 -7.80
CA ASN A 127 -25.31 4.73 -7.46
C ASN A 127 -25.84 4.20 -8.79
N ASP A 128 -25.41 3.00 -9.18
CA ASP A 128 -26.06 2.20 -10.22
C ASP A 128 -27.43 1.69 -9.68
N ASP A 129 -28.34 2.63 -9.41
CA ASP A 129 -29.78 2.39 -9.41
C ASP A 129 -30.29 2.62 -10.84
N ALA A 130 -29.98 1.68 -11.74
CA ALA A 130 -30.58 1.62 -13.06
C ALA A 130 -30.84 0.16 -13.47
N ILE A 131 -31.97 -0.35 -12.98
CA ILE A 131 -32.91 -1.34 -13.56
C ILE A 131 -32.31 -2.59 -14.24
#